data_AF-A0A523Z9H9-F1
#
_entry.id   AF-A0A523Z9H9-F1
#
_cell.length_a   1.000
_cell.length_b   1.000
_cell.length_c   1.000
_cell.angle_alpha   90.00
_cell.angle_beta   90.00
_cell.angle_gamma   90.00
#
_symmetry.space_group_name_H-M   'P 1'
#
loop_
_entity.id
_entity.type
_entity.pdbx_description
1 polymer ?
#
loop_
_entity_poly.entity_id
_entity_poly.type
_entity_poly.pdbx_seq_one_letter_code
_entity_poly.pdbx_strand_id
1 'polypeptide(L)'
;MQIQASLKEILAGKTTDVYFIRAQEILKSENKNPEVTAEIWTKNLPENYKWGIFTGLEEALFLFKDLNIDIWALPEGSIFYHREPVLTIKGKYLDFATLETPLLGYICQASGISTKAARCKVAAKDRKILSFGARRMHPSLTPLIDRYAYLGGVDGVSAVLSGERLNIKPQGTIPHSVIIILGDTVKGAKAYDKAITEEIPRIILVDTFSDEKVETLRVAKALGKKLDAVRIDTPSSRRGSLLEIARELREELDLHNYKNVGIFASGGLNEYNIVNLNQWVDGYGIGTCLSNATTINFSLDIVEIEGKPITKKGKTSGMKMVFECTRCGMRKITINKDIISKCECGNPIKSLTQKIIENGRAIKEPETINDIRKRVLTEINYLDV
;
A
#
# COMPACT_ATOMS: atom_id res chain seq x y z
N MET A 1 3.65 2.98 30.37
CA MET A 1 2.95 1.74 29.96
C MET A 1 2.71 1.81 28.46
N GLN A 2 3.24 0.87 27.68
CA GLN A 2 2.92 0.74 26.25
C GLN A 2 1.67 -0.12 26.10
N ILE A 3 0.72 0.31 25.27
CA ILE A 3 -0.59 -0.36 25.09
C ILE A 3 -0.62 -1.28 23.86
N GLN A 4 0.44 -1.28 23.06
CA GLN A 4 0.50 -2.05 21.82
C GLN A 4 0.69 -3.54 22.12
N ALA A 5 0.00 -4.40 21.38
CA ALA A 5 0.20 -5.83 21.46
C ALA A 5 1.60 -6.21 20.94
N SER A 6 2.30 -7.05 21.70
CA SER A 6 3.54 -7.68 21.24
C SER A 6 3.24 -8.81 20.24
N LEU A 7 4.23 -9.16 19.41
CA LEU A 7 4.12 -10.30 18.49
C LEU A 7 3.72 -11.60 19.22
N LYS A 8 4.25 -11.81 20.42
CA LYS A 8 3.91 -12.97 21.25
C LYS A 8 2.43 -13.00 21.63
N GLU A 9 1.83 -11.84 21.93
CA GLU A 9 0.41 -11.75 22.29
C GLU A 9 -0.50 -11.94 21.08
N ILE A 10 -0.09 -11.42 19.91
CA ILE A 10 -0.77 -11.63 18.63
C ILE A 10 -0.78 -13.12 18.27
N LEU A 11 0.39 -13.77 18.27
CA LEU A 11 0.54 -15.20 17.99
C LEU A 11 -0.21 -16.08 18.99
N ALA A 12 -0.35 -15.63 20.25
CA ALA A 12 -1.15 -16.31 21.27
C ALA A 12 -2.67 -16.07 21.13
N GLY A 13 -3.12 -15.37 20.08
CA GLY A 13 -4.54 -15.08 19.85
C GLY A 13 -5.16 -14.09 20.84
N LYS A 14 -4.37 -13.33 21.61
CA LYS A 14 -4.89 -12.40 22.62
C LYS A 14 -5.54 -11.15 22.03
N THR A 15 -5.27 -10.87 20.76
CA THR A 15 -5.90 -9.79 19.99
C THR A 15 -7.15 -10.25 19.25
N THR A 16 -7.65 -11.45 19.55
CA THR A 16 -8.88 -11.99 18.97
C THR A 16 -10.11 -11.37 19.60
N ASP A 17 -11.21 -11.37 18.86
CA ASP A 17 -12.52 -11.04 19.44
C ASP A 17 -12.99 -12.15 20.38
N VAL A 18 -13.52 -11.77 21.55
CA VAL A 18 -13.92 -12.74 22.61
C VAL A 18 -14.91 -13.81 22.13
N TYR A 19 -15.70 -13.53 21.09
CA TYR A 19 -16.64 -14.52 20.56
C TYR A 19 -15.94 -15.72 19.91
N PHE A 20 -14.69 -15.59 19.43
CA PHE A 20 -13.92 -16.75 18.94
C PHE A 20 -13.49 -17.67 20.08
N ILE A 21 -13.10 -17.10 21.24
CA ILE A 21 -12.79 -17.87 22.44
C ILE A 21 -14.05 -18.64 22.89
N ARG A 22 -15.19 -17.95 22.97
CA ARG A 22 -16.48 -18.57 23.31
C ARG A 22 -16.90 -19.62 22.30
N ALA A 23 -16.67 -19.38 21.00
CA ALA A 23 -16.97 -20.36 19.95
C ALA A 23 -16.11 -21.63 20.11
N GLN A 24 -14.82 -21.49 20.45
CA GLN A 24 -13.97 -22.64 20.76
C GLN A 24 -14.48 -23.42 21.97
N GLU A 25 -14.91 -22.74 23.05
CA GLU A 25 -15.49 -23.40 24.23
C GLU A 25 -16.75 -24.20 23.88
N ILE A 26 -17.68 -23.60 23.13
CA ILE A 26 -18.90 -24.26 22.65
C ILE A 26 -18.58 -25.49 21.80
N LEU A 27 -17.68 -25.34 20.82
CA LEU A 27 -17.32 -26.45 19.94
C LEU A 27 -16.59 -27.57 20.67
N LYS A 28 -15.76 -27.24 21.67
CA LYS A 28 -15.14 -28.24 22.56
C LYS A 28 -16.18 -28.97 23.41
N SER A 29 -17.16 -28.28 23.98
CA SER A 29 -18.22 -28.95 24.76
C SER A 29 -19.08 -29.86 23.90
N GLU A 30 -19.28 -29.51 22.63
CA GLU A 30 -19.99 -30.34 21.64
C GLU A 30 -19.10 -31.44 21.02
N ASN A 31 -17.83 -31.54 21.43
CA ASN A 31 -16.82 -32.44 20.85
C ASN A 31 -16.72 -32.31 19.31
N LYS A 32 -16.79 -31.08 18.80
CA LYS A 32 -16.72 -30.73 17.39
C LYS A 32 -15.43 -29.98 17.08
N ASN A 33 -14.61 -30.56 16.22
CA ASN A 33 -13.50 -29.86 15.56
C ASN A 33 -13.35 -30.40 14.13
N PRO A 34 -14.27 -30.03 13.22
CA PRO A 34 -14.20 -30.50 11.86
C PRO A 34 -13.01 -29.88 11.12
N GLU A 35 -12.53 -30.58 10.10
CA GLU A 35 -11.74 -29.95 9.05
C GLU A 35 -12.67 -29.04 8.23
N VAL A 36 -12.27 -27.79 8.05
CA VAL A 36 -13.01 -26.79 7.29
C VAL A 36 -12.12 -26.16 6.23
N THR A 37 -12.73 -25.73 5.12
CA THR A 37 -12.10 -24.83 4.15
C THR A 37 -12.73 -23.45 4.34
N ALA A 38 -11.91 -22.45 4.64
CA ALA A 38 -12.34 -21.06 4.81
C ALA A 38 -11.66 -20.15 3.79
N GLU A 39 -12.45 -19.28 3.17
CA GLU A 39 -11.98 -18.32 2.16
C GLU A 39 -12.03 -16.90 2.68
N ILE A 40 -11.02 -16.13 2.32
CA ILE A 40 -10.90 -14.71 2.59
C ILE A 40 -11.12 -13.95 1.29
N TRP A 41 -12.07 -13.02 1.31
CA TRP A 41 -12.44 -12.21 0.16
C TRP A 41 -13.15 -10.94 0.59
N THR A 42 -13.34 -9.99 -0.32
CA THR A 42 -14.12 -8.76 -0.05
C THR A 42 -15.32 -8.63 -0.98
N LYS A 43 -16.46 -8.22 -0.43
CA LYS A 43 -17.68 -7.98 -1.22
C LYS A 43 -17.57 -6.72 -2.09
N ASN A 44 -16.98 -5.68 -1.54
CA ASN A 44 -16.84 -4.37 -2.17
C ASN A 44 -15.43 -3.83 -1.88
N LEU A 45 -14.88 -3.07 -2.81
CA LEU A 45 -13.69 -2.27 -2.55
C LEU A 45 -14.09 -0.89 -2.01
N PRO A 46 -13.18 -0.17 -1.34
CA PRO A 46 -13.43 1.20 -0.88
C PRO A 46 -13.87 2.13 -2.02
N GLU A 47 -14.71 3.11 -1.68
CA GLU A 47 -15.22 4.11 -2.62
C GLU A 47 -15.85 3.45 -3.86
N ASN A 48 -15.31 3.71 -5.05
CA ASN A 48 -15.71 3.08 -6.31
C ASN A 48 -14.51 2.38 -6.98
N TYR A 49 -13.54 1.89 -6.19
CA TYR A 49 -12.36 1.24 -6.75
C TYR A 49 -12.76 -0.02 -7.52
N LYS A 50 -12.18 -0.17 -8.71
CA LYS A 50 -12.41 -1.34 -9.56
C LYS A 50 -11.52 -2.52 -9.19
N TRP A 51 -10.38 -2.25 -8.57
CA TRP A 51 -9.32 -3.20 -8.26
C TRP A 51 -8.64 -2.84 -6.94
N GLY A 52 -8.00 -3.83 -6.31
CA GLY A 52 -7.13 -3.64 -5.14
C GLY A 52 -5.83 -4.43 -5.30
N ILE A 53 -4.84 -4.12 -4.47
CA ILE A 53 -3.55 -4.82 -4.39
C ILE A 53 -3.54 -5.66 -3.11
N PHE A 54 -3.44 -6.98 -3.25
CA PHE A 54 -3.43 -7.90 -2.12
C PHE A 54 -2.05 -7.90 -1.44
N THR A 55 -1.97 -7.42 -0.21
CA THR A 55 -0.73 -7.39 0.60
C THR A 55 -1.00 -7.73 2.06
N GLY A 56 0.06 -8.01 2.80
CA GLY A 56 -0.01 -8.48 4.20
C GLY A 56 0.15 -9.99 4.35
N LEU A 57 0.34 -10.72 3.25
CA LEU A 57 0.40 -12.18 3.26
C LEU A 57 1.62 -12.67 4.04
N GLU A 58 2.82 -12.18 3.73
CA GLU A 58 4.07 -12.60 4.38
C GLU A 58 3.99 -12.49 5.91
N GLU A 59 3.51 -11.35 6.43
CA GLU A 59 3.34 -11.16 7.88
C GLU A 59 2.24 -12.05 8.45
N ALA A 60 1.12 -12.21 7.73
CA ALA A 60 0.02 -13.07 8.15
C ALA A 60 0.41 -14.55 8.25
N LEU A 61 1.34 -15.04 7.42
CA LEU A 61 1.77 -16.44 7.45
C LEU A 61 2.46 -16.81 8.78
N PHE A 62 3.05 -15.86 9.50
CA PHE A 62 3.62 -16.13 10.82
C PHE A 62 2.57 -16.57 11.84
N LEU A 63 1.30 -16.19 11.68
CA LEU A 63 0.21 -16.64 12.55
C LEU A 63 0.02 -18.15 12.51
N PHE A 64 0.32 -18.76 11.37
CA PHE A 64 0.07 -20.18 11.11
C PHE A 64 1.30 -21.06 11.26
N LYS A 65 2.40 -20.48 11.76
CA LYS A 65 3.62 -21.22 12.02
C LYS A 65 3.31 -22.37 12.99
N ASP A 66 3.80 -23.56 12.66
CA ASP A 66 3.66 -24.78 13.45
C ASP A 66 2.22 -25.33 13.56
N LEU A 67 1.27 -24.81 12.76
CA LEU A 67 -0.08 -25.37 12.63
C LEU A 67 -0.16 -26.37 11.48
N ASN A 68 -0.88 -27.48 11.67
CA ASN A 68 -1.09 -28.47 10.61
C ASN A 68 -2.26 -28.06 9.70
N ILE A 69 -2.02 -27.07 8.84
CA ILE A 69 -3.01 -26.52 7.90
C ILE A 69 -2.44 -26.45 6.48
N ASP A 70 -3.33 -26.39 5.51
CA ASP A 70 -3.01 -26.03 4.13
C ASP A 70 -3.43 -24.59 3.85
N ILE A 71 -2.62 -23.87 3.08
CA ILE A 71 -2.94 -22.49 2.65
C ILE A 71 -2.77 -22.36 1.14
N TRP A 72 -3.77 -21.73 0.52
CA TRP A 72 -3.69 -21.22 -0.84
C TRP A 72 -3.86 -19.71 -0.85
N ALA A 73 -3.13 -19.00 -1.68
CA ALA A 73 -3.25 -17.55 -1.80
C ALA A 73 -3.03 -17.07 -3.23
N LEU A 74 -3.51 -15.88 -3.54
CA LEU A 74 -2.89 -15.09 -4.60
C LEU A 74 -1.47 -14.70 -4.17
N PRO A 75 -0.51 -14.59 -5.10
CA PRO A 75 0.79 -14.01 -4.78
C PRO A 75 0.63 -12.64 -4.15
N GLU A 76 1.47 -12.31 -3.17
CA GLU A 76 1.46 -10.98 -2.58
C GLU A 76 1.78 -9.93 -3.65
N GLY A 77 1.11 -8.78 -3.62
CA GLY A 77 1.23 -7.74 -4.64
C GLY A 77 0.36 -7.96 -5.88
N SER A 78 -0.38 -9.08 -5.98
CA SER A 78 -1.32 -9.27 -7.08
C SER A 78 -2.52 -8.34 -7.01
N ILE A 79 -3.03 -7.94 -8.18
CA ILE A 79 -4.34 -7.34 -8.35
C ILE A 79 -5.41 -8.38 -7.98
N PHE A 80 -6.39 -7.93 -7.21
CA PHE A 80 -7.61 -8.67 -6.97
C PHE A 80 -8.84 -7.79 -7.23
N TYR A 81 -9.94 -8.46 -7.58
CA TYR A 81 -11.24 -7.85 -7.79
C TYR A 81 -12.21 -8.25 -6.69
N HIS A 82 -13.34 -7.55 -6.59
CA HIS A 82 -14.36 -7.90 -5.63
C HIS A 82 -14.81 -9.36 -5.83
N ARG A 83 -15.12 -10.07 -4.74
CA ARG A 83 -15.57 -11.47 -4.72
C ARG A 83 -14.54 -12.50 -5.18
N GLU A 84 -13.30 -12.12 -5.49
CA GLU A 84 -12.21 -13.07 -5.67
C GLU A 84 -11.67 -13.53 -4.30
N PRO A 85 -11.52 -14.84 -4.06
CA PRO A 85 -10.79 -15.33 -2.90
C PRO A 85 -9.30 -14.98 -3.04
N VAL A 86 -8.77 -14.25 -2.06
CA VAL A 86 -7.36 -13.84 -2.03
C VAL A 86 -6.50 -14.81 -1.21
N LEU A 87 -7.11 -15.49 -0.24
CA LEU A 87 -6.48 -16.45 0.66
C LEU A 87 -7.51 -17.51 1.05
N THR A 88 -7.08 -18.76 1.15
CA THR A 88 -7.89 -19.90 1.56
C THR A 88 -7.10 -20.72 2.56
N ILE A 89 -7.73 -21.03 3.69
CA ILE A 89 -7.17 -21.84 4.77
C ILE A 89 -7.97 -23.14 4.84
N LYS A 90 -7.28 -24.28 4.91
CA LYS A 90 -7.89 -25.58 5.17
C LYS A 90 -7.23 -26.24 6.37
N GLY A 91 -8.03 -26.66 7.34
CA GLY A 91 -7.53 -27.34 8.53
C GLY A 91 -8.61 -27.49 9.59
N LYS A 92 -8.22 -27.97 10.78
CA LYS A 92 -9.13 -28.07 11.92
C LYS A 92 -9.54 -26.68 12.40
N TYR A 93 -10.84 -26.42 12.48
CA TYR A 93 -11.34 -25.06 12.78
C TYR A 93 -10.79 -24.50 14.09
N LEU A 94 -10.72 -25.33 15.15
CA LEU A 94 -10.24 -24.87 16.45
C LEU A 94 -8.77 -24.44 16.45
N ASP A 95 -7.97 -24.90 15.48
CA ASP A 95 -6.54 -24.58 15.40
C ASP A 95 -6.28 -23.14 14.96
N PHE A 96 -7.22 -22.54 14.20
CA PHE A 96 -7.04 -21.20 13.64
C PHE A 96 -8.21 -20.23 13.88
N ALA A 97 -9.31 -20.65 14.50
CA ALA A 97 -10.48 -19.79 14.75
C ALA A 97 -10.12 -18.47 15.46
N THR A 98 -9.28 -18.51 16.50
CA THR A 98 -8.84 -17.32 17.24
C THR A 98 -7.86 -16.44 16.45
N LEU A 99 -7.33 -16.93 15.34
CA LEU A 99 -6.39 -16.20 14.50
C LEU A 99 -7.08 -15.36 13.42
N GLU A 100 -8.41 -15.42 13.30
CA GLU A 100 -9.17 -14.65 12.30
C GLU A 100 -8.99 -13.13 12.48
N THR A 101 -9.21 -12.59 13.69
CA THR A 101 -9.05 -11.16 13.95
C THR A 101 -7.64 -10.65 13.60
N PRO A 102 -6.52 -11.25 14.10
CA PRO A 102 -5.19 -10.79 13.70
C PRO A 102 -4.89 -11.02 12.21
N LEU A 103 -5.35 -12.13 11.60
CA LEU A 103 -5.18 -12.39 10.17
C LEU A 103 -5.79 -11.26 9.33
N LEU A 104 -7.07 -10.95 9.56
CA LEU A 104 -7.76 -9.88 8.85
C LEU A 104 -7.08 -8.54 9.15
N GLY A 105 -6.63 -8.30 10.38
CA GLY A 105 -5.85 -7.12 10.75
C GLY A 105 -4.62 -6.90 9.87
N TYR A 106 -3.82 -7.94 9.62
CA TYR A 106 -2.64 -7.86 8.75
C TYR A 106 -3.01 -7.47 7.32
N ILE A 107 -3.93 -8.19 6.70
CA ILE A 107 -4.18 -8.06 5.26
C ILE A 107 -5.09 -6.87 4.90
N CYS A 108 -6.03 -6.51 5.77
CA CYS A 108 -7.00 -5.44 5.50
C CYS A 108 -6.32 -4.07 5.42
N GLN A 109 -5.44 -3.77 6.38
CA GLN A 109 -4.71 -2.50 6.43
C GLN A 109 -3.61 -2.46 5.36
N ALA A 110 -2.80 -3.51 5.26
CA ALA A 110 -1.75 -3.62 4.25
C ALA A 110 -2.31 -3.40 2.83
N SER A 111 -3.35 -4.16 2.47
CA SER A 111 -3.98 -4.06 1.15
C SER A 111 -4.60 -2.69 0.90
N GLY A 112 -5.17 -2.04 1.93
CA GLY A 112 -5.70 -0.68 1.79
C GLY A 112 -4.61 0.34 1.44
N ILE A 113 -3.49 0.31 2.17
CA ILE A 113 -2.35 1.20 1.95
C ILE A 113 -1.71 0.94 0.58
N SER A 114 -1.41 -0.31 0.25
CA SER A 114 -0.81 -0.65 -1.05
C SER A 114 -1.73 -0.32 -2.22
N THR A 115 -3.04 -0.54 -2.08
CA THR A 115 -4.01 -0.13 -3.10
C THR A 115 -3.99 1.38 -3.30
N LYS A 116 -4.03 2.17 -2.22
CA LYS A 116 -4.02 3.63 -2.35
C LYS A 116 -2.72 4.17 -2.94
N ALA A 117 -1.58 3.60 -2.55
CA ALA A 117 -0.29 3.91 -3.12
C ALA A 117 -0.22 3.56 -4.61
N ALA A 118 -0.71 2.39 -5.02
CA ALA A 118 -0.78 1.97 -6.42
C ALA A 118 -1.65 2.91 -7.24
N ARG A 119 -2.80 3.33 -6.71
CA ARG A 119 -3.68 4.30 -7.38
C ARG A 119 -2.96 5.65 -7.55
N CYS A 120 -2.25 6.12 -6.54
CA CYS A 120 -1.43 7.34 -6.66
C CYS A 120 -0.30 7.16 -7.68
N LYS A 121 0.32 5.97 -7.77
CA LYS A 121 1.39 5.70 -8.72
C LYS A 121 0.90 5.70 -10.17
N VAL A 122 -0.24 5.05 -10.44
CA VAL A 122 -0.90 5.13 -11.76
C VAL A 122 -1.23 6.59 -12.11
N ALA A 123 -1.81 7.35 -11.17
CA ALA A 123 -2.12 8.76 -11.39
C ALA A 123 -0.88 9.61 -11.71
N ALA A 124 0.24 9.36 -11.03
CA ALA A 124 1.48 10.13 -11.18
C ALA A 124 2.30 9.78 -12.44
N LYS A 125 2.02 8.63 -13.07
CA LYS A 125 2.82 8.08 -14.18
C LYS A 125 4.28 7.90 -13.74
N ASP A 126 5.22 8.42 -14.52
CA ASP A 126 6.66 8.31 -14.26
C ASP A 126 7.17 9.28 -13.17
N ARG A 127 6.30 10.15 -12.62
CA ARG A 127 6.71 11.10 -11.58
C ARG A 127 7.03 10.41 -10.28
N LYS A 128 7.95 11.03 -9.54
CA LYS A 128 8.43 10.53 -8.26
C LYS A 128 7.40 10.77 -7.15
N ILE A 129 7.14 9.77 -6.34
CA ILE A 129 6.28 9.86 -5.16
C ILE A 129 7.07 9.50 -3.90
N LEU A 130 7.00 10.35 -2.89
CA LEU A 130 7.57 10.09 -1.56
C LEU A 130 6.46 9.93 -0.51
N SER A 131 6.56 8.88 0.32
CA SER A 131 5.69 8.68 1.48
C SER A 131 6.09 9.59 2.63
N PHE A 132 5.22 10.56 2.95
CA PHE A 132 5.32 11.51 4.06
C PHE A 132 4.24 11.28 5.14
N GLY A 133 3.60 10.10 5.11
CA GLY A 133 2.38 9.80 5.86
C GLY A 133 2.59 9.41 7.33
N ALA A 134 3.75 8.86 7.68
CA ALA A 134 4.03 8.25 8.98
C ALA A 134 3.48 9.01 10.20
N ARG A 135 3.60 10.34 10.20
CA ARG A 135 3.20 11.22 11.32
C ARG A 135 1.68 11.33 11.59
N ARG A 136 0.81 10.69 10.79
CA ARG A 136 -0.65 10.73 10.97
C ARG A 136 -1.21 9.46 11.64
N MET A 137 -0.36 8.47 11.86
CA MET A 137 -0.73 7.21 12.49
C MET A 137 0.12 6.97 13.73
N HIS A 138 -0.28 5.98 14.53
CA HIS A 138 0.48 5.59 15.70
C HIS A 138 1.93 5.21 15.30
N PRO A 139 2.97 5.70 16.01
CA PRO A 139 4.36 5.57 15.56
C PRO A 139 4.84 4.12 15.39
N SER A 140 4.29 3.17 16.14
CA SER A 140 4.59 1.72 15.98
C SER A 140 4.23 1.16 14.61
N LEU A 141 3.30 1.80 13.88
CA LEU A 141 2.88 1.39 12.54
C LEU A 141 3.71 2.04 11.44
N THR A 142 4.67 2.91 11.76
CA THR A 142 5.45 3.67 10.77
C THR A 142 6.12 2.76 9.73
N PRO A 143 6.90 1.72 10.12
CA PRO A 143 7.54 0.84 9.16
C PRO A 143 6.53 0.03 8.34
N LEU A 144 5.42 -0.38 8.96
CA LEU A 144 4.34 -1.12 8.31
C LEU A 144 3.70 -0.28 7.20
N ILE A 145 3.33 0.96 7.51
CA ILE A 145 2.70 1.87 6.56
C ILE A 145 3.63 2.15 5.39
N ASP A 146 4.89 2.49 5.67
CA ASP A 146 5.86 2.81 4.63
C ASP A 146 6.24 1.57 3.80
N ARG A 147 6.27 0.37 4.40
CA ARG A 147 6.44 -0.90 3.67
C ARG A 147 5.34 -1.08 2.64
N TYR A 148 4.08 -0.96 3.04
CA TYR A 148 2.96 -1.20 2.13
C TYR A 148 2.74 -0.05 1.14
N ALA A 149 3.08 1.19 1.50
CA ALA A 149 3.14 2.28 0.54
C ALA A 149 4.24 2.04 -0.51
N TYR A 150 5.42 1.58 -0.07
CA TYR A 150 6.51 1.16 -0.96
C TYR A 150 6.12 -0.03 -1.81
N LEU A 151 5.48 -1.07 -1.30
CA LEU A 151 4.99 -2.16 -2.16
C LEU A 151 3.98 -1.65 -3.20
N GLY A 152 3.11 -0.71 -2.82
CA GLY A 152 2.13 -0.10 -3.71
C GLY A 152 2.71 0.83 -4.79
N GLY A 153 4.00 1.16 -4.77
CA GLY A 153 4.64 1.86 -5.89
C GLY A 153 5.26 3.23 -5.58
N VAL A 154 5.14 3.76 -4.35
CA VAL A 154 5.86 5.01 -4.02
C VAL A 154 7.37 4.82 -4.12
N ASP A 155 8.09 5.82 -4.60
CA ASP A 155 9.52 5.71 -4.97
C ASP A 155 10.48 5.91 -3.78
N GLY A 156 9.98 6.39 -2.65
CA GLY A 156 10.77 6.55 -1.43
C GLY A 156 9.94 6.80 -0.18
N VAL A 157 10.58 6.64 0.97
CA VAL A 157 9.97 6.80 2.30
C VAL A 157 10.74 7.84 3.09
N SER A 158 10.06 8.57 3.99
CA SER A 158 10.70 9.62 4.78
C SER A 158 11.14 9.20 6.17
N ALA A 159 10.54 8.17 6.75
CA ALA A 159 10.91 7.74 8.09
C ALA A 159 12.21 6.93 8.09
N VAL A 160 13.09 7.24 9.05
CA VAL A 160 14.42 6.63 9.19
C VAL A 160 14.32 5.11 9.37
N LEU A 161 13.54 4.67 10.36
CA LEU A 161 13.34 3.25 10.64
C LEU A 161 12.71 2.50 9.46
N SER A 162 11.85 3.15 8.68
CA SER A 162 11.28 2.55 7.47
C SER A 162 12.36 2.31 6.42
N GLY A 163 13.24 3.27 6.17
CA GLY A 163 14.36 3.07 5.25
C GLY A 163 15.33 1.98 5.70
N GLU A 164 15.63 1.89 7.01
CA GLU A 164 16.42 0.79 7.59
C GLU A 164 15.77 -0.57 7.36
N ARG A 165 14.47 -0.71 7.65
CA ARG A 165 13.71 -1.96 7.50
C ARG A 165 13.54 -2.39 6.05
N LEU A 166 13.45 -1.43 5.13
CA LEU A 166 13.32 -1.66 3.70
C LEU A 166 14.67 -1.74 2.98
N ASN A 167 15.77 -1.48 3.68
CA ASN A 167 17.11 -1.35 3.11
C ASN A 167 17.18 -0.34 1.94
N ILE A 168 16.55 0.83 2.12
CA ILE A 168 16.58 1.96 1.18
C ILE A 168 16.95 3.25 1.91
N LYS A 169 17.59 4.20 1.22
CA LYS A 169 17.91 5.52 1.78
C LYS A 169 16.62 6.31 2.04
N PRO A 170 16.30 6.70 3.28
CA PRO A 170 15.19 7.61 3.54
C PRO A 170 15.36 8.93 2.78
N GLN A 171 14.26 9.52 2.32
CA GLN A 171 14.25 10.73 1.52
C GLN A 171 13.38 11.80 2.17
N GLY A 172 13.86 13.05 2.13
CA GLY A 172 13.16 14.20 2.68
C GLY A 172 13.67 15.50 2.07
N THR A 173 13.00 16.59 2.41
CA THR A 173 13.36 17.96 1.98
C THR A 173 13.64 18.80 3.21
N ILE A 174 14.12 20.04 3.02
CA ILE A 174 14.16 21.03 4.09
C ILE A 174 12.74 21.22 4.68
N PRO A 175 12.57 21.24 6.02
CA PRO A 175 11.30 21.55 6.66
C PRO A 175 11.14 23.06 6.92
N HIS A 176 9.90 23.54 7.04
CA HIS A 176 9.60 24.94 7.37
C HIS A 176 10.32 25.43 8.63
N SER A 177 10.53 24.57 9.64
CA SER A 177 11.20 24.93 10.89
C SER A 177 12.60 25.51 10.66
N VAL A 178 13.37 24.97 9.70
CA VAL A 178 14.71 25.49 9.40
C VAL A 178 14.64 26.88 8.79
N ILE A 179 13.71 27.10 7.84
CA ILE A 179 13.51 28.40 7.20
C ILE A 179 13.04 29.45 8.22
N ILE A 180 12.11 29.06 9.11
CA ILE A 180 11.58 29.93 10.17
C ILE A 180 12.70 30.33 11.15
N ILE A 181 13.48 29.36 11.63
CA ILE A 181 14.58 29.62 12.58
C ILE A 181 15.65 30.54 11.96
N LEU A 182 15.95 30.38 10.67
CA LEU A 182 16.92 31.22 9.96
C LEU A 182 16.33 32.55 9.46
N GLY A 183 15.01 32.71 9.55
CA GLY A 183 14.26 33.92 9.26
C GLY A 183 14.19 34.31 7.79
N ASP A 184 14.59 33.44 6.86
CA ASP A 184 14.56 33.70 5.41
C ASP A 184 14.73 32.42 4.59
N THR A 185 13.94 32.28 3.52
CA THR A 185 13.96 31.10 2.62
C THR A 185 15.32 30.91 1.95
N VAL A 186 15.95 31.99 1.46
CA VAL A 186 17.25 31.90 0.77
C VAL A 186 18.36 31.56 1.75
N LYS A 187 18.34 32.10 2.97
CA LYS A 187 19.25 31.68 4.04
C LYS A 187 19.09 30.18 4.35
N GLY A 188 17.85 29.72 4.48
CA GLY A 188 17.55 28.29 4.66
C GLY A 188 18.08 27.41 3.53
N ALA A 189 17.84 27.82 2.28
CA ALA A 189 18.31 27.12 1.09
C ALA A 189 19.85 27.01 1.04
N LYS A 190 20.57 28.10 1.30
CA LYS A 190 22.04 28.11 1.35
C LYS A 190 22.59 27.29 2.51
N ALA A 191 21.93 27.33 3.68
CA ALA A 191 22.32 26.51 4.82
C ALA A 191 22.14 25.01 4.52
N TYR A 192 21.05 24.64 3.85
CA TYR A 192 20.79 23.26 3.40
C TYR A 192 21.86 22.81 2.40
N ASP A 193 22.17 23.62 1.39
CA ASP A 193 23.22 23.30 0.41
C ASP A 193 24.59 23.10 1.06
N LYS A 194 24.93 23.91 2.08
CA LYS A 194 26.20 23.81 2.79
C LYS A 194 26.28 22.58 3.71
N ALA A 195 25.18 22.21 4.36
CA ALA A 195 25.18 21.19 5.42
C ALA A 195 24.95 19.77 4.90
N ILE A 196 24.26 19.62 3.77
CA ILE A 196 23.82 18.33 3.25
C ILE A 196 24.72 17.89 2.09
N THR A 197 25.04 16.60 2.00
CA THR A 197 25.92 16.07 0.94
C THR A 197 25.31 16.23 -0.45
N GLU A 198 26.14 16.43 -1.47
CA GLU A 198 25.70 16.72 -2.86
C GLU A 198 24.82 15.61 -3.48
N GLU A 199 24.91 14.37 -3.00
CA GLU A 199 24.05 13.26 -3.44
C GLU A 199 22.56 13.45 -3.13
N ILE A 200 22.22 14.32 -2.18
CA ILE A 200 20.84 14.56 -1.77
C ILE A 200 20.30 15.76 -2.57
N PRO A 201 19.21 15.60 -3.32
CA PRO A 201 18.63 16.71 -4.08
C PRO A 201 18.26 17.91 -3.20
N ARG A 202 18.57 19.12 -3.69
CA ARG A 202 18.16 20.39 -3.12
C ARG A 202 16.73 20.68 -3.56
N ILE A 203 15.79 20.13 -2.79
CA ILE A 203 14.37 20.42 -2.91
C ILE A 203 13.98 21.41 -1.82
N ILE A 204 13.68 22.65 -2.17
CA ILE A 204 13.52 23.76 -1.22
C ILE A 204 12.06 24.20 -1.09
N LEU A 205 11.54 24.32 0.14
CA LEU A 205 10.21 24.86 0.40
C LEU A 205 10.15 26.36 0.08
N VAL A 206 9.13 26.79 -0.64
CA VAL A 206 8.96 28.19 -1.11
C VAL A 206 7.71 28.89 -0.57
N ASP A 207 6.97 28.25 0.33
CA ASP A 207 5.67 28.70 0.85
C ASP A 207 5.72 29.06 2.35
N THR A 208 6.88 29.47 2.87
CA THR A 208 7.06 29.74 4.32
C THR A 208 6.66 31.16 4.74
N PHE A 209 7.06 32.19 3.98
CA PHE A 209 6.87 33.60 4.37
C PHE A 209 6.14 34.41 3.31
N SER A 210 6.68 34.43 2.09
CA SER A 210 6.11 35.18 0.97
C SER A 210 5.37 34.27 0.00
N ASP A 211 4.80 34.88 -1.02
CA ASP A 211 4.18 34.20 -2.15
C ASP A 211 5.17 33.26 -2.88
N GLU A 212 4.69 32.08 -3.25
CA GLU A 212 5.48 31.00 -3.84
C GLU A 212 6.18 31.42 -5.14
N LYS A 213 5.57 32.28 -5.96
CA LYS A 213 6.22 32.81 -7.17
C LYS A 213 7.47 33.59 -6.81
N VAL A 214 7.36 34.50 -5.85
CA VAL A 214 8.45 35.39 -5.44
C VAL A 214 9.59 34.57 -4.82
N GLU A 215 9.28 33.67 -3.89
CA GLU A 215 10.28 32.83 -3.22
C GLU A 215 10.97 31.87 -4.19
N THR A 216 10.23 31.31 -5.16
CA THR A 216 10.79 30.42 -6.20
C THR A 216 11.93 31.10 -6.95
N LEU A 217 11.71 32.33 -7.45
CA LEU A 217 12.75 33.06 -8.18
C LEU A 217 13.91 33.49 -7.29
N ARG A 218 13.65 33.86 -6.03
CA ARG A 218 14.69 34.20 -5.05
C ARG A 218 15.62 33.01 -4.79
N VAL A 219 15.05 31.81 -4.58
CA VAL A 219 15.82 30.58 -4.34
C VAL A 219 16.55 30.13 -5.61
N ALA A 220 15.89 30.16 -6.77
CA ALA A 220 16.50 29.83 -8.06
C ALA A 220 17.73 30.71 -8.36
N LYS A 221 17.61 32.03 -8.15
CA LYS A 221 18.73 32.96 -8.29
C LYS A 221 19.87 32.68 -7.30
N ALA A 222 19.55 32.27 -6.09
CA ALA A 222 20.53 32.07 -5.03
C ALA A 222 21.33 30.77 -5.14
N LEU A 223 20.70 29.68 -5.58
CA LEU A 223 21.33 28.36 -5.71
C LEU A 223 21.75 28.04 -7.15
N GLY A 224 21.16 28.68 -8.16
CA GLY A 224 21.48 28.47 -9.57
C GLY A 224 21.37 26.99 -9.96
N LYS A 225 22.44 26.46 -10.54
CA LYS A 225 22.51 25.05 -10.99
C LYS A 225 22.43 24.02 -9.87
N LYS A 226 22.56 24.43 -8.60
CA LYS A 226 22.46 23.53 -7.45
C LYS A 226 21.02 23.30 -7.00
N LEU A 227 20.05 24.04 -7.52
CA LEU A 227 18.63 23.84 -7.17
C LEU A 227 18.06 22.74 -8.06
N ASP A 228 17.70 21.61 -7.46
CA ASP A 228 17.06 20.51 -8.18
C ASP A 228 15.55 20.75 -8.35
N ALA A 229 14.88 21.21 -7.29
CA ALA A 229 13.45 21.49 -7.34
C ALA A 229 13.01 22.51 -6.27
N VAL A 230 11.88 23.16 -6.51
CA VAL A 230 11.12 23.85 -5.45
C VAL A 230 9.98 22.99 -4.96
N ARG A 231 9.65 23.08 -3.68
CA ARG A 231 8.54 22.36 -3.07
C ARG A 231 7.46 23.32 -2.61
N ILE A 232 6.23 23.04 -3.01
CA ILE A 232 5.03 23.75 -2.57
C ILE A 232 4.22 22.85 -1.62
N ASP A 233 4.02 23.30 -0.38
CA ASP A 233 3.13 22.69 0.61
C ASP A 233 1.97 23.64 0.98
N THR A 234 1.59 24.50 0.01
CA THR A 234 0.75 25.69 0.20
C THR A 234 -0.42 25.42 1.15
N PRO A 235 -0.55 26.16 2.26
CA PRO A 235 -1.62 25.96 3.24
C PRO A 235 -3.01 26.03 2.60
N SER A 236 -3.98 25.26 3.11
CA SER A 236 -5.34 25.23 2.57
C SER A 236 -6.02 26.61 2.53
N SER A 237 -5.67 27.50 3.46
CA SER A 237 -6.17 28.88 3.53
C SER A 237 -5.54 29.84 2.51
N ARG A 238 -4.55 29.39 1.75
CA ARG A 238 -3.89 30.13 0.66
C ARG A 238 -3.98 29.40 -0.68
N ARG A 239 -4.30 28.11 -0.66
CA ARG A 239 -4.43 27.24 -1.81
C ARG A 239 -5.77 27.45 -2.53
N GLY A 240 -5.88 28.56 -3.25
CA GLY A 240 -7.03 28.80 -4.15
C GLY A 240 -7.09 27.73 -5.24
N SER A 241 -6.00 27.57 -6.00
CA SER A 241 -5.82 26.45 -6.93
C SER A 241 -4.36 26.03 -6.95
N LEU A 242 -4.05 24.83 -6.44
CA LEU A 242 -2.69 24.29 -6.49
C LEU A 242 -2.22 24.08 -7.93
N LEU A 243 -3.15 23.83 -8.84
CA LEU A 243 -2.88 23.70 -10.28
C LEU A 243 -2.39 25.02 -10.87
N GLU A 244 -3.08 26.12 -10.60
CA GLU A 244 -2.71 27.44 -11.10
C GLU A 244 -1.41 27.93 -10.48
N ILE A 245 -1.19 27.67 -9.19
CA ILE A 245 0.07 27.95 -8.52
C ILE A 245 1.21 27.18 -9.21
N ALA A 246 1.08 25.86 -9.40
CA ALA A 246 2.13 25.07 -10.06
C ALA A 246 2.42 25.55 -11.50
N ARG A 247 1.37 25.91 -12.26
CA ARG A 247 1.50 26.50 -13.59
C ARG A 247 2.27 27.83 -13.55
N GLU A 248 1.88 28.75 -12.68
CA GLU A 248 2.54 30.06 -12.51
C GLU A 248 4.02 29.88 -12.17
N LEU A 249 4.36 28.98 -11.25
CA LEU A 249 5.75 28.68 -10.91
C LEU A 249 6.54 28.16 -12.11
N ARG A 250 5.95 27.24 -12.90
CA ARG A 250 6.61 26.68 -14.09
C ARG A 250 6.87 27.77 -15.14
N GLU A 251 5.85 28.57 -15.45
CA GLU A 251 5.93 29.67 -16.42
C GLU A 251 7.00 30.69 -16.02
N GLU A 252 7.06 31.07 -14.74
CA GLU A 252 8.03 32.03 -14.20
C GLU A 252 9.47 31.48 -14.19
N LEU A 253 9.65 30.21 -13.80
CA LEU A 253 10.95 29.55 -13.88
C LEU A 253 11.44 29.49 -15.33
N ASP A 254 10.56 29.16 -16.28
CA ASP A 254 10.92 29.03 -17.70
C ASP A 254 11.27 30.39 -18.33
N LEU A 255 10.50 31.44 -18.02
CA LEU A 255 10.77 32.81 -18.45
C LEU A 255 12.16 33.29 -18.00
N HIS A 256 12.58 32.86 -16.80
CA HIS A 256 13.88 33.22 -16.22
C HIS A 256 14.99 32.19 -16.50
N ASN A 257 14.78 31.27 -17.45
CA ASN A 257 15.74 30.24 -17.89
C ASN A 257 16.11 29.16 -16.85
N TYR A 258 15.24 28.89 -15.87
CA TYR A 258 15.37 27.81 -14.89
C TYR A 258 14.57 26.55 -15.27
N LYS A 259 14.60 26.16 -16.55
CA LYS A 259 13.83 25.03 -17.11
C LYS A 259 14.13 23.68 -16.48
N ASN A 260 15.32 23.52 -15.89
CA ASN A 260 15.77 22.29 -15.25
C ASN A 260 15.36 22.17 -13.77
N VAL A 261 14.85 23.23 -13.16
CA VAL A 261 14.39 23.21 -11.76
C VAL A 261 13.02 22.57 -11.74
N GLY A 262 12.88 21.41 -11.07
CA GLY A 262 11.59 20.74 -10.95
C GLY A 262 10.64 21.41 -9.96
N ILE A 263 9.38 20.99 -9.98
CA ILE A 263 8.35 21.38 -9.00
C ILE A 263 7.88 20.13 -8.26
N PHE A 264 7.91 20.19 -6.93
CA PHE A 264 7.47 19.12 -6.05
C PHE A 264 6.25 19.57 -5.25
N ALA A 265 5.10 18.90 -5.39
CA ALA A 265 3.89 19.28 -4.66
C ALA A 265 3.67 18.40 -3.43
N SER A 266 3.15 18.97 -2.34
CA SER A 266 2.71 18.20 -1.18
C SER A 266 1.47 18.78 -0.50
N GLY A 267 0.94 18.00 0.46
CA GLY A 267 -0.19 18.38 1.29
C GLY A 267 -1.52 18.07 0.61
N GLY A 268 -2.36 17.24 1.23
CA GLY A 268 -3.73 16.96 0.74
C GLY A 268 -3.82 16.30 -0.65
N LEU A 269 -2.76 15.64 -1.13
CA LEU A 269 -2.74 15.01 -2.45
C LEU A 269 -3.37 13.60 -2.43
N ASN A 270 -4.03 13.24 -3.53
CA ASN A 270 -4.62 11.93 -3.80
C ASN A 270 -4.59 11.62 -5.31
N GLU A 271 -4.97 10.40 -5.69
CA GLU A 271 -4.97 9.96 -7.09
C GLU A 271 -5.82 10.86 -8.02
N TYR A 272 -6.86 11.51 -7.50
CA TYR A 272 -7.76 12.34 -8.30
C TYR A 272 -7.14 13.69 -8.65
N ASN A 273 -6.45 14.33 -7.69
CA ASN A 273 -5.84 15.64 -7.93
C ASN A 273 -4.45 15.55 -8.57
N ILE A 274 -3.73 14.43 -8.39
CA ILE A 274 -2.42 14.20 -9.03
C ILE A 274 -2.53 14.24 -10.56
N VAL A 275 -3.56 13.63 -11.14
CA VAL A 275 -3.75 13.58 -12.61
C VAL A 275 -3.69 14.97 -13.23
N ASN A 276 -4.34 15.95 -12.60
CA ASN A 276 -4.40 17.33 -13.07
C ASN A 276 -3.08 18.08 -12.88
N LEU A 277 -2.33 17.75 -11.83
CA LEU A 277 -1.06 18.41 -11.50
C LEU A 277 0.11 17.95 -12.37
N ASN A 278 0.00 16.77 -12.99
CA ASN A 278 1.09 16.15 -13.76
C ASN A 278 1.72 17.11 -14.78
N GLN A 279 0.94 17.96 -15.44
CA GLN A 279 1.47 18.87 -16.46
C GLN A 279 2.53 19.85 -15.91
N TRP A 280 2.48 20.18 -14.62
CA TRP A 280 3.27 21.25 -14.02
C TRP A 280 4.16 20.79 -12.86
N VAL A 281 3.99 19.57 -12.39
CA VAL A 281 4.67 19.01 -11.21
C VAL A 281 5.48 17.79 -11.62
N ASP A 282 6.70 17.67 -11.07
CA ASP A 282 7.67 16.61 -11.38
C ASP A 282 7.72 15.53 -10.29
N GLY A 283 7.19 15.82 -9.10
CA GLY A 283 7.01 14.81 -8.06
C GLY A 283 6.14 15.24 -6.89
N TYR A 284 5.79 14.27 -6.05
CA TYR A 284 4.77 14.39 -5.03
C TYR A 284 5.22 13.88 -3.67
N GLY A 285 4.94 14.66 -2.63
CA GLY A 285 5.02 14.23 -1.24
C GLY A 285 3.63 13.89 -0.73
N ILE A 286 3.29 12.60 -0.67
CA ILE A 286 1.94 12.14 -0.30
C ILE A 286 1.95 11.65 1.16
N GLY A 287 1.05 12.20 1.97
CA GLY A 287 0.99 11.95 3.40
C GLY A 287 -0.24 11.15 3.82
N THR A 288 -1.19 11.85 4.46
CA THR A 288 -2.39 11.29 5.10
C THR A 288 -3.16 10.32 4.22
N CYS A 289 -3.25 10.60 2.92
CA CYS A 289 -3.93 9.75 1.95
C CYS A 289 -3.41 8.31 1.94
N LEU A 290 -2.09 8.11 2.09
CA LEU A 290 -1.47 6.79 2.16
C LEU A 290 -1.58 6.17 3.54
N SER A 291 -1.22 6.94 4.58
CA SER A 291 -1.12 6.40 5.95
C SER A 291 -2.47 6.08 6.58
N ASN A 292 -3.51 6.83 6.21
CA ASN A 292 -4.88 6.65 6.66
C ASN A 292 -5.77 6.17 5.51
N ALA A 293 -5.20 5.35 4.61
CA ALA A 293 -5.97 4.72 3.55
C ALA A 293 -7.08 3.84 4.14
N THR A 294 -8.25 3.86 3.51
CA THR A 294 -9.36 2.98 3.89
C THR A 294 -8.92 1.52 3.76
N THR A 295 -9.16 0.73 4.81
CA THR A 295 -8.86 -0.70 4.81
C THR A 295 -9.71 -1.44 3.77
N ILE A 296 -9.17 -2.52 3.21
CA ILE A 296 -10.00 -3.46 2.44
C ILE A 296 -10.78 -4.31 3.43
N ASN A 297 -12.11 -4.34 3.32
CA ASN A 297 -12.98 -5.10 4.22
C ASN A 297 -13.02 -6.59 3.84
N PHE A 298 -11.90 -7.29 4.02
CA PHE A 298 -11.88 -8.74 3.88
C PHE A 298 -12.71 -9.41 4.98
N SER A 299 -13.39 -10.49 4.61
CA SER A 299 -14.08 -11.39 5.52
C SER A 299 -13.56 -12.79 5.34
N LEU A 300 -13.40 -13.54 6.44
CA LEU A 300 -13.17 -14.98 6.41
C LEU A 300 -14.51 -15.70 6.55
N ASP A 301 -14.78 -16.64 5.64
CA ASP A 301 -16.01 -17.43 5.68
C ASP A 301 -15.71 -18.90 5.40
N ILE A 302 -16.29 -19.80 6.20
CA ILE A 302 -16.29 -21.23 5.90
C ILE A 302 -17.11 -21.47 4.62
N VAL A 303 -16.50 -22.19 3.68
CA VAL A 303 -17.10 -22.59 2.39
C VAL A 303 -17.24 -24.10 2.23
N GLU A 304 -16.55 -24.88 3.04
CA GLU A 304 -16.67 -26.34 3.11
C GLU A 304 -16.45 -26.85 4.54
N ILE A 305 -17.12 -27.95 4.88
CA ILE A 305 -16.90 -28.72 6.12
C ILE A 305 -16.71 -30.18 5.72
N GLU A 306 -15.60 -30.80 6.10
CA GLU A 306 -15.26 -32.20 5.78
C GLU A 306 -15.43 -32.50 4.27
N GLY A 307 -14.96 -31.58 3.43
CA GLY A 307 -15.04 -31.66 1.97
C GLY A 307 -16.43 -31.42 1.36
N LYS A 308 -17.47 -31.15 2.16
CA LYS A 308 -18.83 -30.86 1.68
C LYS A 308 -19.05 -29.35 1.53
N PRO A 309 -19.43 -28.84 0.34
CA PRO A 309 -19.74 -27.42 0.15
C PRO A 309 -20.88 -26.94 1.06
N ILE A 310 -20.58 -25.99 1.96
CA ILE A 310 -21.55 -25.35 2.85
C ILE A 310 -21.07 -23.95 3.25
N THR A 311 -21.98 -22.97 3.30
CA THR A 311 -21.64 -21.62 3.75
C THR A 311 -22.89 -20.86 4.24
N LYS A 312 -22.70 -19.65 4.79
CA LYS A 312 -23.79 -18.78 5.25
C LYS A 312 -24.48 -18.03 4.10
N LYS A 313 -25.66 -17.46 4.35
CA LYS A 313 -26.41 -16.65 3.37
C LYS A 313 -25.56 -15.50 2.80
N GLY A 314 -25.68 -15.27 1.50
CA GLY A 314 -24.98 -14.19 0.79
C GLY A 314 -23.54 -14.53 0.36
N LYS A 315 -23.16 -15.81 0.46
CA LYS A 315 -21.85 -16.36 0.11
C LYS A 315 -22.04 -17.60 -0.79
N THR A 316 -20.99 -18.01 -1.51
CA THR A 316 -21.00 -19.20 -2.38
C THR A 316 -20.13 -20.29 -1.77
N SER A 317 -20.69 -21.48 -1.54
CA SER A 317 -19.98 -22.64 -0.99
C SER A 317 -18.99 -23.26 -1.98
N GLY A 318 -18.12 -24.14 -1.47
CA GLY A 318 -17.10 -24.85 -2.23
C GLY A 318 -15.82 -24.03 -2.38
N MET A 319 -14.66 -24.69 -2.30
CA MET A 319 -13.37 -24.07 -2.49
C MET A 319 -13.22 -23.59 -3.94
N LYS A 320 -12.98 -22.30 -4.12
CA LYS A 320 -12.83 -21.63 -5.39
C LYS A 320 -11.36 -21.30 -5.65
N MET A 321 -10.99 -21.36 -6.92
CA MET A 321 -9.68 -20.95 -7.42
C MET A 321 -9.87 -19.80 -8.38
N VAL A 322 -8.96 -18.84 -8.33
CA VAL A 322 -8.90 -17.73 -9.28
C VAL A 322 -7.98 -18.09 -10.43
N PHE A 323 -8.43 -17.78 -11.63
CA PHE A 323 -7.76 -18.04 -12.88
C PHE A 323 -7.70 -16.79 -13.73
N GLU A 324 -6.63 -16.64 -14.50
CA GLU A 324 -6.41 -15.50 -15.37
C GLU A 324 -5.90 -15.92 -16.75
N CYS A 325 -6.41 -15.26 -17.78
CA CYS A 325 -5.89 -15.40 -19.13
C CYS A 325 -4.53 -14.72 -19.29
N THR A 326 -3.55 -15.45 -19.81
CA THR A 326 -2.16 -14.96 -19.98
C THR A 326 -2.00 -13.87 -21.04
N ARG A 327 -3.07 -13.50 -21.77
CA ARG A 327 -3.03 -12.47 -22.82
C ARG A 327 -3.94 -11.29 -22.50
N CYS A 328 -5.24 -11.53 -22.28
CA CYS A 328 -6.21 -10.44 -22.10
C CYS A 328 -6.50 -10.12 -20.63
N GLY A 329 -5.93 -10.84 -19.66
CA GLY A 329 -6.16 -10.60 -18.23
C GLY A 329 -7.56 -10.97 -17.73
N MET A 330 -8.41 -11.58 -18.57
CA MET A 330 -9.75 -12.02 -18.18
C MET A 330 -9.69 -12.94 -16.95
N ARG A 331 -10.49 -12.62 -15.94
CA ARG A 331 -10.55 -13.34 -14.66
C ARG A 331 -11.71 -14.32 -14.63
N LYS A 332 -11.47 -15.51 -14.07
CA LYS A 332 -12.52 -16.50 -13.83
C LYS A 332 -12.33 -17.16 -12.47
N ILE A 333 -13.44 -17.30 -11.75
CA ILE A 333 -13.49 -17.97 -10.46
C ILE A 333 -14.26 -19.27 -10.66
N THR A 334 -13.68 -20.41 -10.28
CA THR A 334 -14.34 -21.73 -10.41
C THR A 334 -13.97 -22.66 -9.27
N ILE A 335 -14.89 -23.57 -8.94
CA ILE A 335 -14.65 -24.69 -8.02
C ILE A 335 -13.97 -25.85 -8.76
N ASN A 336 -14.34 -26.05 -10.03
CA ASN A 336 -13.82 -27.16 -10.82
C ASN A 336 -12.53 -26.74 -11.56
N LYS A 337 -11.41 -27.37 -11.18
CA LYS A 337 -10.07 -27.12 -11.72
C LYS A 337 -9.89 -27.64 -13.15
N ASP A 338 -10.70 -28.62 -13.56
CA ASP A 338 -10.54 -29.33 -14.84
C ASP A 338 -11.28 -28.65 -16.02
N ILE A 339 -12.07 -27.60 -15.75
CA ILE A 339 -13.02 -27.04 -16.72
C ILE A 339 -12.42 -25.98 -17.66
N ILE A 340 -11.21 -25.47 -17.43
CA ILE A 340 -10.76 -24.25 -18.12
C ILE A 340 -9.31 -24.36 -18.61
N SER A 341 -9.14 -24.76 -19.87
CA SER A 341 -7.83 -24.74 -20.55
C SER A 341 -7.63 -23.50 -21.43
N LYS A 342 -8.71 -22.85 -21.91
CA LYS A 342 -8.64 -21.72 -22.83
C LYS A 342 -9.62 -20.60 -22.48
N CYS A 343 -9.17 -19.36 -22.69
CA CYS A 343 -9.98 -18.15 -22.68
C CYS A 343 -10.75 -18.00 -24.00
N GLU A 344 -11.80 -17.16 -24.01
CA GLU A 344 -12.54 -16.77 -25.21
C GLU A 344 -11.63 -16.15 -26.29
N CYS A 345 -10.53 -15.49 -25.89
CA CYS A 345 -9.52 -14.99 -26.82
C CYS A 345 -8.56 -16.07 -27.36
N GLY A 346 -8.83 -17.35 -27.10
CA GLY A 346 -8.05 -18.51 -27.56
C GLY A 346 -6.76 -18.80 -26.79
N ASN A 347 -6.41 -17.97 -25.81
CA ASN A 347 -5.15 -18.09 -25.06
C ASN A 347 -5.32 -18.94 -23.78
N PRO A 348 -4.22 -19.53 -23.27
CA PRO A 348 -4.27 -20.30 -22.03
C PRO A 348 -4.76 -19.47 -20.85
N ILE A 349 -5.41 -20.16 -19.91
CA ILE A 349 -5.77 -19.64 -18.61
C ILE A 349 -4.91 -20.36 -17.58
N LYS A 350 -4.31 -19.61 -16.65
CA LYS A 350 -3.49 -20.14 -15.57
C LYS A 350 -4.16 -19.85 -14.23
N SER A 351 -3.96 -20.75 -13.26
CA SER A 351 -4.39 -20.49 -11.90
C SER A 351 -3.49 -19.45 -11.26
N LEU A 352 -4.09 -18.43 -10.68
CA LEU A 352 -3.40 -17.44 -9.86
C LEU A 352 -3.38 -17.84 -8.40
N THR A 353 -4.42 -18.54 -7.94
CA THR A 353 -4.43 -19.12 -6.60
C THR A 353 -3.38 -20.24 -6.54
N GLN A 354 -2.43 -20.12 -5.64
CA GLN A 354 -1.31 -21.06 -5.49
C GLN A 354 -1.35 -21.69 -4.11
N LYS A 355 -1.10 -23.01 -4.02
CA LYS A 355 -0.82 -23.64 -2.73
C LYS A 355 0.57 -23.15 -2.26
N ILE A 356 0.63 -22.64 -1.03
CA ILE A 356 1.85 -22.06 -0.45
C ILE A 356 2.26 -22.77 0.84
N ILE A 357 1.31 -23.36 1.56
CA ILE A 357 1.55 -24.24 2.70
C ILE A 357 0.83 -25.56 2.48
N GLU A 358 1.53 -26.67 2.72
CA GLU A 358 1.01 -28.03 2.70
C GLU A 358 1.36 -28.76 4.01
N ASN A 359 0.34 -29.22 4.74
CA ASN A 359 0.46 -29.89 6.04
C ASN A 359 1.36 -29.10 7.02
N GLY A 360 1.14 -27.78 7.11
CA GLY A 360 1.91 -26.88 7.95
C GLY A 360 3.32 -26.54 7.46
N ARG A 361 3.75 -27.05 6.31
CA ARG A 361 5.07 -26.76 5.72
C ARG A 361 4.95 -25.82 4.54
N ALA A 362 5.73 -24.75 4.54
CA ALA A 362 5.87 -23.91 3.36
C ALA A 362 6.45 -24.74 2.21
N ILE A 363 5.80 -24.70 1.04
CA ILE A 363 6.24 -25.41 -0.18
C ILE A 363 6.78 -24.44 -1.23
N LYS A 364 6.88 -23.16 -0.88
CA LYS A 364 7.49 -22.10 -1.69
C LYS A 364 8.40 -21.26 -0.84
N GLU A 365 9.49 -20.80 -1.45
CA GLU A 365 10.35 -19.79 -0.85
C GLU A 365 9.61 -18.45 -0.75
N PRO A 366 9.81 -17.68 0.33
CA PRO A 366 9.25 -16.35 0.46
C PRO A 366 9.85 -15.41 -0.60
N GLU A 367 8.98 -14.62 -1.23
CA GLU A 367 9.42 -13.61 -2.19
C GLU A 367 10.07 -12.42 -1.49
N THR A 368 11.06 -11.79 -2.13
CA THR A 368 11.60 -10.55 -1.58
C THR A 368 10.63 -9.41 -1.78
N ILE A 369 10.76 -8.36 -0.96
CA ILE A 369 9.98 -7.13 -1.14
C ILE A 369 10.13 -6.53 -2.55
N ASN A 370 11.30 -6.69 -3.18
CA ASN A 370 11.56 -6.19 -4.53
C ASN A 370 10.84 -7.01 -5.60
N ASP A 371 10.72 -8.33 -5.41
CA ASP A 371 9.95 -9.20 -6.32
C ASP A 371 8.46 -8.84 -6.27
N ILE A 372 7.94 -8.67 -5.05
CA ILE A 372 6.55 -8.25 -4.82
C ILE A 372 6.29 -6.86 -5.41
N ARG A 373 7.16 -5.87 -5.15
CA ARG A 373 7.02 -4.52 -5.72
C ARG A 373 7.10 -4.56 -7.24
N LYS A 374 8.00 -5.35 -7.82
CA LYS A 374 8.12 -5.50 -9.28
C LYS A 374 6.84 -6.05 -9.89
N ARG A 375 6.21 -7.03 -9.23
CA ARG A 375 4.88 -7.53 -9.62
C ARG A 375 3.85 -6.42 -9.61
N VAL A 376 3.71 -5.68 -8.50
CA VAL A 376 2.76 -4.56 -8.39
C VAL A 376 2.97 -3.57 -9.53
N LEU A 377 4.19 -3.07 -9.72
CA LEU A 377 4.50 -2.09 -10.76
C LEU A 377 4.23 -2.62 -12.17
N THR A 378 4.46 -3.91 -12.43
CA THR A 378 4.15 -4.54 -13.72
C THR A 378 2.65 -4.61 -13.97
N GLU A 379 1.90 -5.02 -12.95
CA GLU A 379 0.46 -5.24 -13.03
C GLU A 379 -0.32 -3.92 -13.17
N ILE A 380 0.09 -2.86 -12.46
CA ILE A 380 -0.62 -1.57 -12.48
C ILE A 380 -0.40 -0.76 -13.77
N ASN A 381 0.62 -1.08 -14.58
CA ASN A 381 0.91 -0.37 -15.82
C ASN A 381 -0.23 -0.41 -16.86
N TYR A 382 -1.14 -1.37 -16.72
CA TYR A 382 -2.28 -1.57 -17.63
C TYR A 382 -3.60 -1.11 -17.01
N LEU A 383 -3.55 -0.40 -15.89
CA LEU A 383 -4.72 0.02 -15.14
C LEU A 383 -4.94 1.52 -15.21
N ASP A 384 -6.20 1.90 -15.12
CA ASP A 384 -6.65 3.28 -14.92
C ASP A 384 -7.16 3.47 -13.48
N VAL A 385 -7.16 4.73 -13.03
CA VAL A 385 -7.60 5.15 -11.69
C VAL A 385 -8.80 6.06 -11.70
#